data_AF-Q8GLS1-F1
#
_entry.id   AF-Q8GLS1-F1
#
_cell.length_a   1.000
_cell.length_b   1.000
_cell.length_c   1.000
_cell.angle_alpha   90.00
_cell.angle_beta   90.00
_cell.angle_gamma   90.00
#
_symmetry.space_group_name_H-M   'P 1'
#
loop_
_entity.id
_entity.type
_entity.pdbx_description
1 polymer ?
#
loop_
_entity_poly.entity_id
_entity_poly.type
_entity_poly.pdbx_seq_one_letter_code
_entity_poly.pdbx_strand_id
1 'polypeptide(L)'
;MTKGFAAYPRERLPTGFRYPVQFLEFANTGSYPDIGAWWFIDAGSKAGELMYSIRLHGGRGLVPFAKVDDGRDDIACFDGEDSTGDPQVFMLVLDDSGRRYSYGNFAAWLAAAQADA
;
A
#
# COMPACT_ATOMS: atom_id res chain seq x y z
N MET A 1 -5.99 -10.66 -21.33
CA MET A 1 -5.01 -9.90 -20.53
C MET A 1 -5.52 -9.92 -19.10
N THR A 2 -4.77 -10.52 -18.17
CA THR A 2 -5.12 -10.44 -16.75
C THR A 2 -5.02 -8.97 -16.35
N LYS A 3 -6.12 -8.40 -15.87
CA LYS A 3 -6.15 -7.02 -15.41
C LYS A 3 -5.45 -6.98 -14.05
N GLY A 4 -4.42 -6.15 -13.89
CA GLY A 4 -3.85 -5.85 -12.57
C GLY A 4 -4.81 -4.98 -11.73
N PHE A 5 -4.26 -4.19 -10.81
CA PHE A 5 -5.02 -3.26 -9.97
C PHE A 5 -4.71 -1.80 -10.36
N ALA A 6 -5.60 -0.86 -10.08
CA ALA A 6 -5.31 0.56 -10.32
C ALA A 6 -4.57 1.19 -9.13
N ALA A 7 -3.52 1.96 -9.42
CA ALA A 7 -2.94 2.91 -8.46
C ALA A 7 -3.83 4.17 -8.35
N TYR A 8 -3.72 4.91 -7.25
CA TYR A 8 -4.46 6.18 -7.12
C TYR A 8 -3.95 7.20 -8.15
N PRO A 9 -4.85 7.94 -8.80
CA PRO A 9 -4.47 8.92 -9.81
C PRO A 9 -3.78 10.12 -9.16
N ARG A 10 -2.91 10.78 -9.92
CA ARG A 10 -2.02 11.86 -9.43
C ARG A 10 -2.79 12.99 -8.73
N GLU A 11 -3.99 13.29 -9.18
CA GLU A 11 -4.83 14.38 -8.64
C GLU A 11 -5.30 14.11 -7.21
N ARG A 12 -5.26 12.84 -6.78
CA ARG A 12 -5.55 12.45 -5.39
C ARG A 12 -4.29 12.40 -4.54
N LEU A 13 -3.13 12.19 -5.13
CA LEU A 13 -1.89 11.99 -4.38
C LEU A 13 -1.40 13.28 -3.70
N PRO A 14 -0.70 13.15 -2.57
CA PRO A 14 0.01 14.29 -1.99
C PRO A 14 0.98 14.91 -3.00
N THR A 15 1.22 16.21 -2.84
CA THR A 15 2.06 16.97 -3.79
C THR A 15 3.49 16.44 -3.77
N GLY A 16 3.99 16.07 -4.95
CA GLY A 16 5.37 15.60 -5.14
C GLY A 16 5.55 14.09 -4.98
N PHE A 17 4.54 13.37 -4.50
CA PHE A 17 4.62 11.93 -4.31
C PHE A 17 4.96 11.17 -5.59
N ARG A 18 5.80 10.13 -5.44
CA ARG A 18 6.16 9.20 -6.51
C ARG A 18 6.02 7.77 -6.02
N TYR A 19 5.33 6.94 -6.81
CA TYR A 19 5.26 5.51 -6.56
C TYR A 19 6.61 4.83 -6.82
N PRO A 20 6.92 3.74 -6.08
CA PRO A 20 7.97 2.81 -6.47
C PRO A 20 7.70 2.26 -7.88
N VAL A 21 8.75 2.18 -8.71
CA VAL A 21 8.64 1.68 -10.09
C VAL A 21 8.08 0.25 -10.13
N GLN A 22 8.58 -0.63 -9.26
CA GLN A 22 8.13 -2.03 -9.18
C GLN A 22 6.64 -2.16 -8.82
N PHE A 23 6.12 -1.28 -7.96
CA PHE A 23 4.70 -1.26 -7.63
C PHE A 23 3.84 -0.93 -8.87
N LEU A 24 4.28 0.05 -9.69
CA LEU A 24 3.59 0.39 -10.94
C LEU A 24 3.69 -0.73 -11.97
N GLU A 25 4.81 -1.45 -12.04
CA GLU A 25 4.94 -2.64 -12.90
C GLU A 25 3.93 -3.73 -12.52
N PHE A 26 3.75 -3.99 -11.22
CA PHE A 26 2.75 -4.95 -10.72
C PHE A 26 1.32 -4.49 -11.06
N ALA A 27 1.01 -3.21 -10.85
CA ALA A 27 -0.28 -2.62 -11.18
C ALA A 27 -0.61 -2.77 -12.68
N ASN A 28 0.36 -2.49 -13.55
CA ASN A 28 0.19 -2.50 -15.00
C ASN A 28 0.10 -3.92 -15.59
N THR A 29 0.91 -4.85 -15.08
CA THR A 29 1.04 -6.20 -15.64
C THR A 29 0.10 -7.21 -14.98
N GLY A 30 -0.34 -6.94 -13.74
CA GLY A 30 -1.01 -7.92 -12.89
C GLY A 30 -0.11 -9.11 -12.50
N SER A 31 1.20 -9.00 -12.72
CA SER A 31 2.18 -10.04 -12.38
C SER A 31 3.03 -9.57 -11.21
N TYR A 32 2.90 -10.27 -10.09
CA TYR A 32 3.61 -10.01 -8.85
C TYR A 32 3.85 -11.35 -8.13
N PRO A 33 4.84 -11.45 -7.23
CA PRO A 33 5.10 -12.68 -6.49
C PRO A 33 3.93 -12.99 -5.54
N ASP A 34 3.90 -14.22 -5.02
CA ASP A 34 3.03 -14.54 -3.89
C ASP A 34 3.38 -13.66 -2.68
N ILE A 35 2.39 -12.99 -2.12
CA ILE A 35 2.50 -12.09 -0.98
C ILE A 35 1.63 -12.58 0.20
N GLY A 36 1.29 -13.89 0.20
CA GLY A 36 0.56 -14.54 1.26
C GLY A 36 -0.87 -13.98 1.41
N ALA A 37 -1.24 -13.64 2.64
CA ALA A 37 -2.56 -13.07 2.94
C ALA A 37 -2.73 -11.61 2.50
N TRP A 38 -1.67 -10.98 1.97
CA TRP A 38 -1.74 -9.62 1.46
C TRP A 38 -2.39 -9.58 0.08
N TRP A 39 -3.08 -8.49 -0.20
CA TRP A 39 -3.58 -8.18 -1.53
C TRP A 39 -3.39 -6.70 -1.86
N PHE A 40 -3.11 -6.41 -3.12
CA PHE A 40 -2.97 -5.04 -3.60
C PHE A 40 -4.32 -4.36 -3.74
N ILE A 41 -4.43 -3.14 -3.21
CA ILE A 41 -5.64 -2.35 -3.25
C ILE A 41 -5.85 -1.79 -4.66
N ASP A 42 -6.98 -2.12 -5.28
CA ASP A 42 -7.43 -1.50 -6.51
C ASP A 42 -8.10 -0.15 -6.21
N ALA A 43 -7.42 0.95 -6.54
CA ALA A 43 -7.92 2.32 -6.36
C ALA A 43 -9.21 2.62 -7.14
N GLY A 44 -9.50 1.85 -8.20
CA GLY A 44 -10.75 1.97 -8.96
C GLY A 44 -11.93 1.24 -8.31
N SER A 45 -11.71 0.50 -7.23
CA SER A 45 -12.73 -0.27 -6.52
C SER A 45 -13.32 0.50 -5.34
N LYS A 46 -14.51 0.07 -4.87
CA LYS A 46 -15.10 0.59 -3.63
C LYS A 46 -14.19 0.35 -2.41
N ALA A 47 -13.45 -0.76 -2.40
CA ALA A 47 -12.49 -1.05 -1.35
C ALA A 47 -11.34 -0.03 -1.38
N GLY A 48 -10.83 0.31 -2.57
CA GLY A 48 -9.85 1.39 -2.74
C GLY A 48 -10.34 2.72 -2.19
N GLU A 49 -11.53 3.15 -2.56
CA GLU A 49 -12.12 4.39 -2.03
C GLU A 49 -12.24 4.39 -0.50
N LEU A 50 -12.62 3.26 0.08
CA LEU A 50 -12.71 3.09 1.53
C LEU A 50 -11.33 3.17 2.20
N MET A 51 -10.34 2.41 1.73
CA MET A 51 -8.98 2.42 2.29
C MET A 51 -8.35 3.80 2.17
N TYR A 52 -8.59 4.48 1.04
CA TYR A 52 -8.17 5.85 0.87
C TYR A 52 -8.78 6.77 1.91
N SER A 53 -10.07 6.62 2.22
CA SER A 53 -10.72 7.43 3.26
C SER A 53 -10.18 7.11 4.67
N ILE A 54 -9.99 5.82 4.98
CA ILE A 54 -9.47 5.34 6.27
C ILE A 54 -8.06 5.87 6.57
N ARG A 55 -7.22 6.09 5.55
CA ARG A 55 -5.85 6.58 5.71
C ARG A 55 -5.75 7.85 6.57
N LEU A 56 -6.81 8.67 6.61
CA LEU A 56 -6.88 9.89 7.39
C LEU A 56 -6.73 9.64 8.91
N HIS A 57 -7.04 8.44 9.39
CA HIS A 57 -6.80 8.04 10.78
C HIS A 57 -5.32 7.86 11.11
N GLY A 58 -4.47 7.56 10.13
CA GLY A 58 -3.02 7.42 10.33
C GLY A 58 -2.28 8.76 10.45
N GLY A 59 -2.93 9.87 10.08
CA GLY A 59 -2.28 11.16 9.87
C GLY A 59 -1.27 11.11 8.71
N ARG A 60 -0.70 12.26 8.35
CA ARG A 60 0.23 12.44 7.21
C ARG A 60 -0.38 12.09 5.85
N GLY A 61 0.30 12.49 4.78
CA GLY A 61 -0.11 12.23 3.40
C GLY A 61 -0.01 10.76 3.00
N LEU A 62 -0.54 9.81 3.78
CA LEU A 62 -0.43 8.38 3.47
C LEU A 62 -1.08 8.03 2.12
N VAL A 63 -0.52 7.03 1.45
CA VAL A 63 -1.09 6.44 0.23
C VAL A 63 -1.23 4.93 0.41
N PRO A 64 -2.43 4.41 0.74
CA PRO A 64 -2.64 2.98 0.94
C PRO A 64 -2.37 2.21 -0.35
N PHE A 65 -1.83 1.00 -0.26
CA PHE A 65 -1.52 0.20 -1.46
C PHE A 65 -1.73 -1.30 -1.29
N ALA A 66 -1.72 -1.84 -0.07
CA ALA A 66 -2.05 -3.24 0.19
C ALA A 66 -2.79 -3.39 1.53
N LYS A 67 -3.55 -4.47 1.66
CA LYS A 67 -4.23 -4.86 2.89
C LYS A 67 -4.01 -6.35 3.16
N VAL A 68 -4.04 -6.72 4.44
CA VAL A 68 -4.05 -8.12 4.88
C VAL A 68 -5.38 -8.45 5.56
N ASP A 69 -5.90 -9.66 5.31
CA ASP A 69 -7.17 -10.17 5.87
C ASP A 69 -6.97 -11.50 6.62
N ASP A 70 -5.98 -11.57 7.50
CA ASP A 70 -5.66 -12.77 8.32
C ASP A 70 -5.94 -12.57 9.83
N GLY A 71 -6.79 -11.60 10.15
CA GLY A 71 -7.09 -11.17 11.52
C GLY A 71 -6.20 -10.01 12.01
N ARG A 72 -5.12 -9.66 11.29
CA ARG A 72 -4.39 -8.40 11.52
C ARG A 72 -5.18 -7.18 11.04
N ASP A 73 -5.87 -7.33 9.91
CA ASP A 73 -6.62 -6.27 9.23
C ASP A 73 -5.82 -5.01 8.86
N ASP A 74 -4.49 -5.07 8.94
CA ASP A 74 -3.58 -3.94 8.73
C ASP A 74 -3.56 -3.47 7.28
N ILE A 75 -3.33 -2.16 7.07
CA ILE A 75 -3.20 -1.55 5.75
C ILE A 75 -1.77 -1.05 5.58
N ALA A 76 -1.10 -1.47 4.51
CA ALA A 76 0.20 -0.93 4.11
C ALA A 76 0.01 0.37 3.33
N CYS A 77 0.69 1.42 3.76
CA CYS A 77 0.62 2.75 3.17
C CYS A 77 2.03 3.26 2.83
N PHE A 78 2.21 3.83 1.64
CA PHE A 78 3.39 4.63 1.36
C PHE A 78 3.35 5.94 2.15
N ASP A 79 4.52 6.42 2.57
CA ASP A 79 4.73 7.80 2.98
C ASP A 79 4.57 8.71 1.77
N GLY A 80 3.43 9.40 1.68
CA GLY A 80 3.19 10.27 0.53
C GLY A 80 3.88 11.62 0.61
N GLU A 81 4.62 11.92 1.68
CA GLU A 81 5.51 13.09 1.71
C GLU A 81 6.85 12.82 0.98
N ASP A 82 7.16 11.55 0.70
CA ASP A 82 8.32 11.20 -0.11
C ASP A 82 8.14 11.62 -1.57
N SER A 83 9.17 12.26 -2.13
CA SER A 83 9.24 12.66 -3.53
C SER A 83 10.37 11.98 -4.30
N THR A 84 11.06 11.03 -3.66
CA THR A 84 12.22 10.32 -4.23
C THR A 84 11.78 9.18 -5.14
N GLY A 85 10.64 8.56 -4.85
CA GLY A 85 10.18 7.33 -5.51
C GLY A 85 10.60 6.05 -4.80
N ASP A 86 11.21 6.17 -3.62
CA ASP A 86 11.47 5.06 -2.69
C ASP A 86 10.82 5.35 -1.32
N PRO A 87 9.48 5.57 -1.26
CA PRO A 87 8.79 5.95 -0.03
C PRO A 87 8.90 4.87 1.04
N GLN A 88 9.06 5.31 2.29
CA GLN A 88 8.87 4.45 3.45
C GLN A 88 7.45 3.85 3.45
N VAL A 89 7.30 2.65 3.99
CA VAL A 89 5.98 2.00 4.16
C VAL A 89 5.56 2.04 5.62
N PHE A 90 4.45 2.70 5.91
CA PHE A 90 3.80 2.70 7.22
C PHE A 90 2.65 1.71 7.27
N MET A 91 2.55 1.01 8.40
CA MET A 91 1.43 0.11 8.67
C MET A 91 0.35 0.85 9.46
N LEU A 92 -0.80 1.02 8.83
CA LEU A 92 -1.99 1.54 9.48
C LEU A 92 -2.70 0.37 10.17
N VAL A 93 -2.41 0.24 11.46
CA VAL A 93 -3.04 -0.71 12.38
C VAL A 93 -4.31 -0.06 12.93
N LEU A 94 -5.47 -0.68 12.70
CA LEU A 94 -6.79 -0.14 13.06
C LEU A 94 -7.38 -0.74 14.35
N ASP A 95 -6.66 -1.69 14.97
CA ASP A 95 -7.05 -2.30 16.23
C ASP A 95 -6.53 -1.51 17.45
N ASP A 96 -6.95 -1.91 18.65
CA ASP A 96 -6.51 -1.32 19.93
C ASP A 96 -5.19 -1.94 20.45
N SER A 97 -4.45 -2.69 19.63
CA SER A 97 -3.23 -3.39 20.06
C SER A 97 -2.07 -2.43 20.33
N GLY A 98 -2.13 -1.20 19.80
CA GLY A 98 -1.04 -0.23 19.86
C GLY A 98 0.19 -0.60 19.01
N ARG A 99 0.10 -1.66 18.18
CA ARG A 99 1.17 -2.05 17.25
C ARG A 99 1.48 -0.89 16.31
N ARG A 100 2.78 -0.63 16.14
CA ARG A 100 3.29 0.33 15.16
C ARG A 100 4.56 -0.23 14.57
N TYR A 101 4.57 -0.40 13.26
CA TYR A 101 5.73 -0.87 12.53
C TYR A 101 5.72 -0.30 11.12
N SER A 102 6.88 -0.32 10.49
CA SER A 102 7.12 0.29 9.19
C SER A 102 8.26 -0.44 8.50
N TYR A 103 8.31 -0.36 7.18
CA TYR A 103 9.41 -0.86 6.36
C TYR A 103 10.13 0.31 5.71
N GLY A 104 11.44 0.18 5.52
CA GLY A 104 12.25 1.25 4.94
C GLY A 104 11.79 1.67 3.54
N ASN A 105 11.21 0.74 2.77
CA ASN A 105 10.64 0.98 1.45
C ASN A 105 9.73 -0.18 0.99
N PHE A 106 9.24 -0.09 -0.25
CA PHE A 106 8.43 -1.12 -0.88
C PHE A 106 9.12 -2.48 -0.98
N ALA A 107 10.42 -2.51 -1.31
CA ALA A 107 11.15 -3.77 -1.43
C ALA A 107 11.26 -4.49 -0.08
N ALA A 108 11.49 -3.75 1.02
CA ALA A 108 11.50 -4.29 2.36
C ALA A 108 10.12 -4.81 2.81
N TRP A 109 9.04 -4.07 2.49
CA TRP A 109 7.67 -4.56 2.72
C TRP A 109 7.38 -5.83 1.91
N LEU A 110 7.76 -5.85 0.63
CA LEU A 110 7.50 -6.97 -0.27
C LEU A 110 8.19 -8.24 0.22
N ALA A 111 9.46 -8.14 0.63
CA ALA A 111 10.19 -9.27 1.19
C ALA A 111 9.52 -9.84 2.46
N ALA A 112 8.96 -8.97 3.32
CA ALA A 112 8.22 -9.41 4.49
C ALA A 112 6.88 -10.06 4.12
N ALA A 113 6.13 -9.48 3.18
CA ALA A 113 4.87 -10.05 2.70
C ALA A 113 5.07 -11.42 2.03
N GLN A 114 6.16 -11.61 1.29
CA GLN A 114 6.54 -12.90 0.70
C GLN A 114 6.91 -13.95 1.75
N ALA A 115 7.42 -13.53 2.92
CA ALA A 115 7.74 -14.44 4.02
C ALA A 115 6.50 -14.88 4.82
N ASP A 116 5.38 -14.16 4.66
CA ASP A 116 4.07 -14.52 5.23
C ASP A 116 3.29 -15.53 4.35
N ALA A 117 3.79 -15.85 3.14
CA ALA A 117 3.14 -16.71 2.15
C ALA A 117 3.22 -18.22 2.46
#